data_AF-A0A1B0D152-F1
#
_entry.id   AF-A0A1B0D152-F1
#
_cell.length_a   1.000
_cell.length_b   1.000
_cell.length_c   1.000
_cell.angle_alpha   90.00
_cell.angle_beta   90.00
_cell.angle_gamma   90.00
#
_symmetry.space_group_name_H-M   'P 1'
#
loop_
_entity.id
_entity.type
_entity.pdbx_description
1 polymer ?
#
loop_
_entity_poly.entity_id
_entity_poly.type
_entity_poly.pdbx_seq_one_letter_code
_entity_poly.pdbx_strand_id
1 'polypeptide(L)'
;MFESQVDLSNYRPVYAPKDLLEVLLSLKGPTKHEEDEFLPRWEFSHIALPVKNLFELRVHFGDLLRHDVGVAEWTAQCHKVLALRHAPVCQQVLRKGCTPAPVRGQLWAFVLGSHIDTHQTEHWDSLKSTVMMTDLIVDKLVFKDVQLTATNDDQYFVFEDVLYQVMLCFSRDAEIGQLLSADSNSQNPPKSGKQFEGPPCGIVPHHGICMFAAPFCYLYDTPVKLYFTFRAFYIRYCHRLTTINTHPQGIVSLCLLYEKLLQTHEPQLWIRVVFKWLMRAFSGHLPPQQLLILWDLVLGFDSLEILSLLAVIILSFRKESLMQVSYIENIEAVLADLSSIKVLPLIQLALSRD
;
A
#
# COMPACT_ATOMS: atom_id res chain seq x y z
N MET A 1 10.67 -17.41 20.65
CA MET A 1 11.60 -16.70 21.57
C MET A 1 11.12 -15.27 21.87
N PHE A 2 9.82 -14.97 21.70
CA PHE A 2 9.23 -13.65 22.01
C PHE A 2 7.94 -13.76 22.84
N GLU A 3 7.74 -14.88 23.54
CA GLU A 3 6.59 -15.08 24.42
C GLU A 3 7.03 -14.96 25.89
N SER A 4 7.12 -13.72 26.36
CA SER A 4 6.59 -13.42 27.69
C SER A 4 5.37 -12.56 27.44
N GLN A 5 4.22 -12.87 28.06
CA GLN A 5 3.00 -12.05 28.01
C GLN A 5 3.32 -10.60 28.39
N VAL A 6 3.71 -9.79 27.40
CA VAL A 6 3.87 -8.36 27.61
C VAL A 6 2.45 -7.82 27.72
N ASP A 7 2.14 -7.18 28.83
CA ASP A 7 0.87 -6.48 28.94
C ASP A 7 0.86 -5.28 27.99
N LEU A 8 0.11 -5.41 26.90
CA LEU A 8 -0.06 -4.39 25.87
C LEU A 8 -1.36 -3.60 26.05
N SER A 9 -2.01 -3.66 27.22
CA SER A 9 -3.27 -2.94 27.49
C SER A 9 -3.10 -1.41 27.42
N ASN A 10 -1.95 -0.91 27.87
CA ASN A 10 -1.62 0.53 27.87
C ASN A 10 -1.08 1.04 26.52
N TYR A 11 -0.93 0.17 25.52
CA TYR A 11 -0.34 0.50 24.24
C TYR A 11 -1.40 0.59 23.15
N ARG A 12 -1.36 1.69 22.40
CA ARG A 12 -2.20 1.93 21.23
C ARG A 12 -1.35 2.51 20.10
N PRO A 13 -1.71 2.25 18.83
CA PRO A 13 -1.07 2.90 17.69
C PRO A 13 -1.06 4.43 17.85
N VAL A 14 -0.04 5.10 17.32
CA VAL A 14 0.08 6.57 17.44
C VAL A 14 -1.07 7.26 16.71
N TYR A 15 -1.44 6.73 15.55
CA TYR A 15 -2.62 7.13 14.79
C TYR A 15 -3.19 5.94 14.01
N ALA A 16 -4.43 6.07 13.60
CA ALA A 16 -5.18 5.15 12.75
C ALA A 16 -5.61 5.84 11.44
N PRO A 17 -6.13 5.10 10.45
CA PRO A 17 -6.58 5.69 9.20
C PRO A 17 -7.61 6.81 9.35
N LYS A 18 -8.49 6.76 10.36
CA LYS A 18 -9.47 7.81 10.61
C LYS A 18 -8.80 9.14 10.98
N ASP A 19 -7.79 9.09 11.84
CA ASP A 19 -7.05 10.28 12.28
C ASP A 19 -6.32 10.94 11.10
N LEU A 20 -5.69 10.15 10.23
CA LEU A 20 -5.03 10.69 9.03
C LEU A 20 -6.06 11.31 8.07
N LEU A 21 -7.20 10.65 7.86
CA LEU A 21 -8.28 11.21 7.02
C LEU A 21 -8.76 12.56 7.56
N GLU A 22 -8.99 12.68 8.87
CA GLU A 22 -9.39 13.96 9.49
C GLU A 22 -8.36 15.07 9.23
N VAL A 23 -7.07 14.76 9.31
CA VAL A 23 -6.02 15.74 8.97
C VAL A 23 -6.10 16.12 7.49
N LEU A 24 -6.29 15.17 6.59
CA LEU A 24 -6.42 15.44 5.15
C LEU A 24 -7.64 16.33 4.83
N LEU A 25 -8.76 16.11 5.51
CA LEU A 25 -9.98 16.92 5.35
C LEU A 25 -9.82 18.35 5.89
N SER A 26 -8.89 18.55 6.83
CA SER A 26 -8.58 19.86 7.41
C SER A 26 -7.61 20.69 6.57
N LEU A 27 -7.01 20.11 5.52
CA LEU A 27 -6.10 20.82 4.64
C LEU A 27 -6.81 22.00 3.98
N LYS A 28 -6.13 23.14 3.91
CA LYS A 28 -6.67 24.34 3.26
C LYS A 28 -6.14 24.41 1.83
N GLY A 29 -7.06 24.51 0.88
CA GLY A 29 -6.77 24.83 -0.51
C GLY A 29 -6.64 26.34 -0.76
N PRO A 30 -6.19 26.76 -1.95
CA PRO A 30 -6.35 28.14 -2.39
C PRO A 30 -7.84 28.52 -2.37
N THR A 31 -8.15 29.71 -1.86
CA THR A 31 -9.51 30.21 -1.69
C THR A 31 -10.26 30.19 -3.03
N LYS A 32 -11.25 29.31 -3.18
CA LYS A 32 -12.25 29.41 -4.25
C LYS A 32 -13.33 30.39 -3.81
N HIS A 33 -13.79 31.22 -4.73
CA HIS A 33 -15.00 32.03 -4.52
C HIS A 33 -16.18 31.09 -4.23
N GLU A 34 -17.05 31.51 -3.30
CA GLU A 34 -18.22 30.75 -2.86
C GLU A 34 -19.11 30.39 -4.07
N GLU A 35 -19.13 29.11 -4.45
CA GLU A 35 -20.07 28.57 -5.43
C GLU A 35 -21.12 27.70 -4.72
N ASP A 36 -22.38 28.00 -5.04
CA ASP A 36 -23.69 27.40 -4.73
C ASP A 36 -23.79 26.32 -3.63
N GLU A 37 -24.61 26.63 -2.61
CA GLU A 37 -25.02 25.74 -1.49
C GLU A 37 -25.70 24.42 -1.92
N PHE A 38 -26.02 24.23 -3.19
CA PHE A 38 -26.83 23.11 -3.69
C PHE A 38 -26.05 21.88 -4.19
N LEU A 39 -24.73 21.96 -4.37
CA LEU A 39 -23.92 20.82 -4.82
C LEU A 39 -23.35 20.02 -3.63
N PRO A 40 -23.25 18.68 -3.73
CA PRO A 40 -22.55 17.88 -2.73
C PRO A 40 -21.12 18.42 -2.54
N ARG A 41 -20.74 18.75 -1.31
CA ARG A 41 -19.39 19.25 -0.99
C ARG A 41 -18.39 18.09 -1.03
N TRP A 42 -17.96 17.73 -2.23
CA TRP A 42 -16.84 16.81 -2.46
C TRP A 42 -15.63 17.24 -1.61
N GLU A 43 -15.07 16.30 -0.87
CA GLU A 43 -14.24 16.57 0.29
C GLU A 43 -12.88 17.15 -0.10
N PHE A 44 -12.30 16.67 -1.20
CA PHE A 44 -11.00 17.09 -1.70
C PHE A 44 -11.08 18.13 -2.83
N SER A 45 -12.29 18.60 -3.16
CA SER A 45 -12.53 19.60 -4.23
C SER A 45 -11.79 20.94 -4.05
N HIS A 46 -11.39 21.25 -2.81
CA HIS A 46 -10.59 22.41 -2.46
C HIS A 46 -9.09 22.23 -2.80
N ILE A 47 -8.62 21.00 -2.99
CA ILE A 47 -7.23 20.68 -3.29
C ILE A 47 -6.95 20.86 -4.78
N ALA A 48 -5.99 21.72 -5.11
CA ALA A 48 -5.57 22.01 -6.48
C ALA A 48 -4.29 21.23 -6.86
N LEU A 49 -4.38 19.90 -6.91
CA LEU A 49 -3.31 19.03 -7.41
C LEU A 49 -3.68 18.42 -8.77
N PRO A 50 -2.70 18.29 -9.70
CA PRO A 50 -2.94 17.61 -10.96
C PRO A 50 -3.10 16.10 -10.70
N VAL A 51 -4.20 15.55 -11.19
CA VAL A 51 -4.48 14.10 -11.15
C VAL A 51 -5.05 13.69 -12.50
N LYS A 52 -4.77 12.45 -12.91
CA LYS A 52 -5.23 11.91 -14.20
C LYS A 52 -6.76 11.82 -14.26
N ASN A 53 -7.33 12.00 -15.44
CA ASN A 53 -8.69 11.57 -15.74
C ASN A 53 -8.72 10.10 -16.21
N LEU A 54 -9.91 9.54 -16.43
CA LEU A 54 -10.07 8.15 -16.86
C LEU A 54 -9.40 7.87 -18.21
N PHE A 55 -9.43 8.81 -19.17
CA PHE A 55 -8.78 8.65 -20.46
C PHE A 55 -7.25 8.52 -20.31
N GLU A 56 -6.63 9.37 -19.50
CA GLU A 56 -5.20 9.30 -19.21
C GLU A 56 -4.83 7.99 -18.49
N LEU A 57 -5.68 7.49 -17.58
CA LEU A 57 -5.49 6.19 -16.94
C LEU A 57 -5.62 5.02 -17.93
N ARG A 58 -6.56 5.08 -18.88
CA ARG A 58 -6.69 4.07 -19.96
C ARG A 58 -5.45 4.03 -20.83
N VAL A 59 -4.88 5.19 -21.17
CA VAL A 59 -3.62 5.25 -21.91
C VAL A 59 -2.48 4.67 -21.06
N HIS A 60 -2.38 5.07 -19.80
CA HIS A 60 -1.29 4.63 -18.90
C HIS A 60 -1.31 3.11 -18.64
N PHE A 61 -2.50 2.53 -18.44
CA PHE A 61 -2.68 1.10 -18.15
C PHE A 61 -3.08 0.26 -19.37
N GLY A 62 -2.99 0.81 -20.59
CA GLY A 62 -3.48 0.17 -21.81
C GLY A 62 -2.82 -1.17 -22.15
N ASP A 63 -1.60 -1.42 -21.66
CA ASP A 63 -0.91 -2.71 -21.80
C ASP A 63 -1.69 -3.87 -21.15
N LEU A 64 -2.58 -3.60 -20.17
CA LEU A 64 -3.42 -4.62 -19.54
C LEU A 64 -4.43 -5.26 -20.49
N LEU A 65 -4.81 -4.56 -21.56
CA LEU A 65 -5.81 -5.02 -22.53
C LEU A 65 -5.21 -5.94 -23.60
N ARG A 66 -3.89 -6.08 -23.63
CA ARG A 66 -3.18 -6.87 -24.63
C ARG A 66 -2.81 -8.23 -24.04
N HIS A 67 -3.66 -9.26 -24.00
CA HIS A 67 -3.14 -10.64 -23.86
C HIS A 67 -4.15 -11.80 -24.04
N ASP A 68 -3.70 -12.81 -24.80
CA ASP A 68 -4.14 -14.22 -24.84
C ASP A 68 -2.90 -15.13 -24.90
N VAL A 69 -2.28 -15.48 -23.76
CA VAL A 69 -1.19 -16.50 -23.72
C VAL A 69 -1.49 -17.50 -22.61
N GLY A 70 -1.34 -18.79 -22.90
CA GLY A 70 -1.60 -19.87 -21.96
C GLY A 70 -0.66 -19.86 -20.74
N VAL A 71 -1.16 -20.33 -19.59
CA VAL A 71 -0.47 -20.25 -18.28
C VAL A 71 0.91 -20.94 -18.27
N ALA A 72 1.02 -22.11 -18.91
CA ALA A 72 2.27 -22.88 -18.94
C ALA A 72 3.36 -22.19 -19.77
N GLU A 73 2.98 -21.70 -20.95
CA GLU A 73 3.87 -20.93 -21.83
C GLU A 73 4.33 -19.65 -21.13
N TRP A 74 3.42 -18.98 -20.42
CA TRP A 74 3.72 -17.77 -19.68
C TRP A 74 4.74 -18.01 -18.55
N THR A 75 4.60 -19.11 -17.82
CA THR A 75 5.54 -19.46 -16.75
C THR A 75 6.95 -19.70 -17.29
N ALA A 76 7.08 -20.42 -18.41
CA ALA A 76 8.38 -20.63 -19.06
C ALA A 76 8.98 -19.30 -19.55
N GLN A 77 8.16 -18.38 -20.06
CA GLN A 77 8.59 -17.05 -20.48
C GLN A 77 9.13 -16.22 -19.30
N CYS A 78 8.47 -16.22 -18.14
CA CYS A 78 8.96 -15.52 -16.95
C CYS A 78 10.33 -16.04 -16.49
N HIS A 79 10.57 -17.35 -16.55
CA HIS A 79 11.90 -17.92 -16.23
C HIS A 79 12.98 -17.44 -17.21
N LYS A 80 12.66 -17.37 -18.51
CA LYS A 80 13.58 -16.81 -19.51
C LYS A 80 13.90 -15.34 -19.22
N VAL A 81 12.90 -14.54 -18.83
CA VAL A 81 13.09 -13.14 -18.47
C VAL A 81 13.99 -12.99 -17.24
N LEU A 82 13.78 -13.81 -16.19
CA LEU A 82 14.64 -13.82 -15.01
C LEU A 82 16.10 -14.15 -15.36
N ALA A 83 16.32 -15.06 -16.32
CA ALA A 83 17.67 -15.41 -16.78
C ALA A 83 18.41 -14.24 -17.45
N LEU A 84 17.68 -13.27 -18.03
CA LEU A 84 18.27 -12.06 -18.61
C LEU A 84 18.80 -11.07 -17.56
N ARG A 85 18.34 -11.18 -16.30
CA ARG A 85 18.73 -10.31 -15.18
C ARG A 85 18.61 -8.81 -15.47
N HIS A 86 17.58 -8.43 -16.24
CA HIS A 86 17.37 -7.04 -16.67
C HIS A 86 16.08 -6.49 -16.05
N ALA A 87 16.21 -5.64 -15.03
CA ALA A 87 15.07 -5.15 -14.22
C ALA A 87 13.93 -4.53 -15.05
N PRO A 88 14.17 -3.70 -16.08
CA PRO A 88 13.11 -3.21 -16.96
C PRO A 88 12.30 -4.30 -17.68
N VAL A 89 12.92 -5.44 -18.03
CA VAL A 89 12.22 -6.54 -18.69
C VAL A 89 11.37 -7.31 -17.66
N CYS A 90 11.89 -7.51 -16.46
CA CYS A 90 11.12 -8.06 -15.33
C CYS A 90 9.92 -7.17 -15.01
N GLN A 91 10.08 -5.85 -15.03
CA GLN A 91 9.01 -4.89 -14.78
C GLN A 91 7.90 -4.98 -15.84
N GLN A 92 8.27 -5.10 -17.12
CA GLN A 92 7.31 -5.26 -18.22
C GLN A 92 6.47 -6.54 -18.07
N VAL A 93 7.05 -7.62 -17.54
CA VAL A 93 6.33 -8.87 -17.23
C VAL A 93 5.25 -8.65 -16.18
N LEU A 94 5.55 -7.88 -15.13
CA LEU A 94 4.61 -7.61 -14.03
C LEU A 94 3.38 -6.81 -14.47
N ARG A 95 3.50 -5.97 -15.52
CA ARG A 95 2.38 -5.19 -16.06
C ARG A 95 1.17 -6.03 -16.48
N LYS A 96 1.33 -7.33 -16.69
CA LYS A 96 0.22 -8.22 -17.05
C LYS A 96 -0.67 -8.61 -15.87
N GLY A 97 -0.21 -8.42 -14.63
CA GLY A 97 -0.96 -8.81 -13.43
C GLY A 97 -1.21 -10.32 -13.27
N CYS A 98 -0.56 -11.17 -14.08
CA CYS A 98 -0.74 -12.61 -14.08
C CYS A 98 0.57 -13.35 -13.77
N THR A 99 1.35 -12.84 -12.81
CA THR A 99 2.67 -13.40 -12.48
C THR A 99 2.54 -14.80 -11.85
N PRO A 100 3.24 -15.83 -12.34
CA PRO A 100 3.21 -17.14 -11.71
C PRO A 100 3.85 -17.12 -10.31
N ALA A 101 3.22 -17.79 -9.34
CA ALA A 101 3.66 -17.76 -7.95
C ALA A 101 5.14 -18.15 -7.74
N PRO A 102 5.69 -19.21 -8.38
CA PRO A 102 7.08 -19.64 -8.14
C PRO A 102 8.16 -18.61 -8.53
N VAL A 103 7.82 -17.65 -9.40
CA VAL A 103 8.75 -16.64 -9.93
C VAL A 103 8.45 -15.23 -9.44
N ARG A 104 7.29 -14.99 -8.81
CA ARG A 104 6.83 -13.65 -8.42
C ARG A 104 7.83 -12.95 -7.50
N GLY A 105 8.24 -13.60 -6.41
CA GLY A 105 9.22 -13.02 -5.47
C GLY A 105 10.54 -12.64 -6.16
N GLN A 106 11.04 -13.50 -7.05
CA GLN A 106 12.27 -13.21 -7.80
C GLN A 106 12.10 -12.00 -8.73
N LEU A 107 10.99 -11.92 -9.46
CA LEU A 107 10.70 -10.77 -10.33
C LEU A 107 10.60 -9.46 -9.52
N TRP A 108 9.92 -9.49 -8.37
CA TRP A 108 9.83 -8.34 -7.48
C TRP A 108 11.21 -7.91 -6.98
N ALA A 109 12.03 -8.86 -6.55
CA ALA A 109 13.39 -8.58 -6.08
C ALA A 109 14.26 -7.93 -7.18
N PHE A 110 14.16 -8.39 -8.44
CA PHE A 110 14.84 -7.76 -9.56
C PHE A 110 14.36 -6.34 -9.84
N VAL A 111 13.05 -6.09 -9.82
CA VAL A 111 12.46 -4.76 -10.08
C VAL A 111 12.78 -3.77 -8.95
N LEU A 112 12.87 -4.26 -7.72
CA LEU A 112 13.16 -3.46 -6.53
C LEU A 112 14.66 -3.37 -6.22
N GLY A 113 15.51 -4.15 -6.90
CA GLY A 113 16.94 -4.22 -6.60
C GLY A 113 17.24 -4.78 -5.20
N SER A 114 16.37 -5.63 -4.65
CA SER A 114 16.43 -6.12 -3.26
C SER A 114 17.11 -7.49 -3.13
N HIS A 115 18.06 -7.78 -4.02
CA HIS A 115 18.86 -9.00 -3.91
C HIS A 115 19.71 -8.98 -2.65
N ILE A 116 19.97 -10.17 -2.09
CA ILE A 116 20.76 -10.32 -0.88
C ILE A 116 22.19 -10.68 -1.27
N ASP A 117 23.12 -9.82 -0.88
CA ASP A 117 24.55 -10.09 -0.87
C ASP A 117 25.10 -10.19 0.57
N THR A 118 26.43 -10.19 0.69
CA THR A 118 27.14 -10.23 1.97
C THR A 118 26.80 -9.03 2.85
N HIS A 119 26.76 -7.82 2.27
CA HIS A 119 26.45 -6.60 3.01
C HIS A 119 25.03 -6.62 3.55
N GLN A 120 24.03 -7.03 2.75
CA GLN A 120 22.65 -7.14 3.27
C GLN A 120 22.52 -8.19 4.37
N THR A 121 23.28 -9.29 4.28
CA THR A 121 23.29 -10.33 5.33
C THR A 121 23.86 -9.78 6.63
N GLU A 122 25.01 -9.09 6.58
CA GLU A 122 25.64 -8.46 7.73
C GLU A 122 24.74 -7.36 8.35
N HIS A 123 24.09 -6.54 7.51
CA HIS A 123 23.14 -5.53 7.97
C HIS A 123 21.95 -6.16 8.71
N TRP A 124 21.36 -7.21 8.14
CA TRP A 124 20.28 -7.96 8.79
C TRP A 124 20.70 -8.55 10.14
N ASP A 125 21.90 -9.11 10.23
CA ASP A 125 22.42 -9.65 11.49
C ASP A 125 22.63 -8.55 12.54
N SER A 126 23.17 -7.39 12.13
CA SER A 126 23.29 -6.21 12.98
C SER A 126 21.93 -5.72 13.50
N LEU A 127 20.90 -5.65 12.65
CA LEU A 127 19.55 -5.27 13.04
C LEU A 127 18.97 -6.24 14.08
N LYS A 128 19.09 -7.56 13.85
CA LYS A 128 18.65 -8.57 14.83
C LYS A 128 19.38 -8.42 16.16
N SER A 129 20.70 -8.23 16.14
CA SER A 129 21.49 -7.99 17.36
C SER A 129 21.00 -6.75 18.10
N THR A 130 20.70 -5.67 17.38
CA THR A 130 20.16 -4.44 17.96
C THR A 130 18.80 -4.65 18.61
N VAL A 131 17.90 -5.39 17.95
CA VAL A 131 16.59 -5.77 18.52
C VAL A 131 16.76 -6.57 19.82
N MET A 132 17.72 -7.50 19.88
CA MET A 132 17.95 -8.30 21.09
C MET A 132 18.61 -7.53 22.23
N MET A 133 19.40 -6.50 21.91
CA MET A 133 20.17 -5.72 22.88
C MET A 133 19.43 -4.47 23.39
N THR A 134 18.34 -4.05 22.72
CA THR A 134 17.62 -2.81 23.04
C THR A 134 16.12 -3.04 23.17
N ASP A 135 15.53 -2.64 24.30
CA ASP A 135 14.07 -2.59 24.48
C ASP A 135 13.59 -1.17 24.18
N LEU A 136 12.92 -0.98 23.05
CA LEU A 136 12.33 0.30 22.68
C LEU A 136 10.80 0.24 22.79
N ILE A 137 10.20 1.40 23.08
CA ILE A 137 8.73 1.53 23.14
C ILE A 137 8.05 1.09 21.84
N VAL A 138 8.73 1.27 20.70
CA VAL A 138 8.23 0.85 19.38
C VAL A 138 8.05 -0.66 19.28
N ASP A 139 8.76 -1.47 20.07
CA ASP A 139 8.60 -2.94 20.04
C ASP A 139 7.21 -3.31 20.54
N LYS A 140 6.76 -2.67 21.60
CA LYS A 140 5.41 -2.88 22.14
C LYS A 140 4.34 -2.40 21.16
N LEU A 141 4.61 -1.33 20.40
CA LEU A 141 3.73 -0.87 19.34
C LEU A 141 3.68 -1.85 18.16
N VAL A 142 4.81 -2.43 17.76
CA VAL A 142 4.88 -3.49 16.74
C VAL A 142 4.12 -4.72 17.21
N PHE A 143 4.35 -5.19 18.44
CA PHE A 143 3.63 -6.33 19.01
C PHE A 143 2.13 -6.09 19.00
N LYS A 144 1.70 -4.91 19.46
CA LYS A 144 0.29 -4.55 19.49
C LYS A 144 -0.32 -4.48 18.09
N ASP A 145 0.39 -3.93 17.11
CA ASP A 145 -0.12 -3.80 15.76
C ASP A 145 -0.35 -5.15 15.08
N VAL A 146 0.63 -6.06 15.17
CA VAL A 146 0.51 -7.43 14.62
C VAL A 146 -0.65 -8.18 15.28
N GLN A 147 -0.76 -8.12 16.62
CA GLN A 147 -1.86 -8.76 17.35
C GLN A 147 -3.23 -8.21 16.96
N LEU A 148 -3.36 -6.90 16.75
CA LEU A 148 -4.61 -6.26 16.38
C LEU A 148 -5.00 -6.50 14.92
N THR A 149 -4.05 -6.86 14.06
CA THR A 149 -4.26 -6.96 12.61
C THR A 149 -3.97 -8.38 12.11
N ALA A 150 -2.73 -8.69 11.74
CA ALA A 150 -2.39 -9.97 11.12
C ALA A 150 -2.80 -11.20 11.94
N THR A 151 -2.65 -11.19 13.28
CA THR A 151 -3.07 -12.33 14.12
C THR A 151 -4.59 -12.51 14.17
N ASN A 152 -5.36 -11.43 13.99
CA ASN A 152 -6.82 -11.47 13.94
C ASN A 152 -7.38 -11.68 12.52
N ASP A 153 -6.51 -11.88 11.53
CA ASP A 153 -6.87 -12.04 10.12
C ASP A 153 -6.75 -13.51 9.72
N ASP A 154 -7.81 -14.06 9.12
CA ASP A 154 -7.90 -15.48 8.74
C ASP A 154 -6.90 -15.89 7.66
N GLN A 155 -6.36 -14.93 6.92
CA GLN A 155 -5.34 -15.17 5.89
C GLN A 155 -3.93 -15.07 6.47
N TYR A 156 -3.68 -14.17 7.43
CA TYR A 156 -2.33 -13.85 7.87
C TYR A 156 -1.93 -14.36 9.25
N PHE A 157 -2.85 -14.93 10.05
CA PHE A 157 -2.58 -15.33 11.44
C PHE A 157 -1.36 -16.26 11.61
N VAL A 158 -1.06 -17.09 10.60
CA VAL A 158 0.08 -18.02 10.62
C VAL A 158 1.45 -17.34 10.54
N PHE A 159 1.51 -16.06 10.20
CA PHE A 159 2.76 -15.34 9.94
C PHE A 159 3.21 -14.44 11.09
N GLU A 160 2.56 -14.51 12.25
CA GLU A 160 2.85 -13.67 13.42
C GLU A 160 4.36 -13.60 13.76
N ASP A 161 5.02 -14.75 13.90
CA ASP A 161 6.45 -14.82 14.25
C ASP A 161 7.36 -14.20 13.19
N VAL A 162 7.01 -14.36 11.91
CA VAL A 162 7.78 -13.79 10.80
C VAL A 162 7.59 -12.28 10.76
N LEU A 163 6.37 -11.80 11.00
CA LEU A 163 6.05 -10.38 11.06
C LEU A 163 6.78 -9.68 12.20
N TYR A 164 6.89 -10.31 13.39
CA TYR A 164 7.70 -9.74 14.46
C TYR A 164 9.17 -9.58 14.06
N GLN A 165 9.77 -10.62 13.48
CA GLN A 165 11.18 -10.55 13.04
C GLN A 165 11.39 -9.41 12.04
N VAL A 166 10.51 -9.30 11.04
CA VAL A 166 10.63 -8.31 9.97
C VAL A 166 10.36 -6.90 10.50
N MET A 167 9.27 -6.69 11.24
CA MET A 167 8.84 -5.35 11.66
C MET A 167 9.71 -4.77 12.79
N LEU A 168 10.23 -5.61 13.69
CA LEU A 168 11.20 -5.15 14.69
C LEU A 168 12.50 -4.70 14.02
N CYS A 169 13.06 -5.49 13.11
CA CYS A 169 14.25 -5.09 12.34
C CYS A 169 13.98 -3.84 11.49
N PHE A 170 12.82 -3.75 10.86
CA PHE A 170 12.39 -2.57 10.13
C PHE A 170 12.34 -1.32 11.01
N SER A 171 11.87 -1.41 12.25
CA SER A 171 11.86 -0.27 13.17
C SER A 171 13.25 0.24 13.53
N ARG A 172 14.27 -0.63 13.48
CA ARG A 172 15.67 -0.31 13.84
C ARG A 172 16.52 0.18 12.68
N ASP A 173 16.08 0.00 11.45
CA ASP A 173 16.88 0.33 10.28
C ASP A 173 16.91 1.83 9.98
N ALA A 174 17.93 2.52 10.51
CA ALA A 174 18.13 3.94 10.33
C ALA A 174 18.41 4.36 8.88
N GLU A 175 18.83 3.44 7.99
CA GLU A 175 19.01 3.76 6.57
C GLU A 175 17.70 4.11 5.88
N ILE A 176 16.57 3.56 6.36
CA ILE A 176 15.24 3.86 5.80
C ILE A 176 14.95 5.36 5.86
N GLY A 177 15.15 5.97 7.03
CA GLY A 177 14.92 7.40 7.24
C GLY A 177 15.82 8.27 6.36
N GLN A 178 17.06 7.84 6.13
CA GLN A 178 18.01 8.54 5.24
C GLN A 178 17.53 8.50 3.78
N LEU A 179 17.09 7.34 3.31
CA LEU A 179 16.58 7.15 1.94
C LEU A 179 15.29 7.93 1.70
N LEU A 180 14.37 7.96 2.66
CA LEU A 180 13.12 8.73 2.56
C LEU A 180 13.37 10.25 2.57
N SER A 181 14.36 10.70 3.35
CA SER A 181 14.73 12.12 3.40
C SER A 181 15.34 12.60 2.07
N ALA A 182 16.07 11.73 1.37
CA ALA A 182 16.64 12.04 0.06
C ALA A 182 15.57 12.21 -1.03
N ASP A 183 14.48 11.42 -1.01
CA ASP A 183 13.37 11.52 -1.98
C ASP A 183 12.57 12.83 -1.80
N SER A 184 12.58 13.40 -0.59
CA SER A 184 11.70 14.53 -0.25
C SER A 184 12.19 15.91 -0.73
N ASN A 185 13.40 16.03 -1.33
CA ASN A 185 14.03 17.32 -1.73
C ASN A 185 14.00 18.44 -0.66
N SER A 186 13.67 18.11 0.60
CA SER A 186 13.51 19.07 1.68
C SER A 186 14.89 19.36 2.26
N GLN A 187 15.58 20.36 1.71
CA GLN A 187 16.89 20.84 2.19
C GLN A 187 16.85 21.51 3.59
N ASN A 188 15.75 21.42 4.32
CA ASN A 188 15.61 22.06 5.62
C ASN A 188 15.24 21.02 6.69
N PRO A 189 16.20 20.55 7.50
CA PRO A 189 15.85 19.87 8.74
C PRO A 189 15.04 20.85 9.61
N PRO A 190 14.01 20.37 10.33
CA PRO A 190 13.20 21.24 11.19
C PRO A 190 14.11 21.93 12.20
N LYS A 191 14.28 23.25 12.03
CA LYS A 191 14.94 24.10 13.02
C LYS A 191 13.96 24.30 14.17
N SER A 192 14.43 24.01 15.38
CA SER A 192 13.75 24.21 16.68
C SER A 192 12.49 23.39 16.94
N GLY A 193 12.69 22.24 17.57
CA GLY A 193 11.69 21.44 18.26
C GLY A 193 12.42 20.29 18.94
N LYS A 194 11.95 19.81 20.11
CA LYS A 194 12.53 18.64 20.78
C LYS A 194 12.77 17.54 19.74
N GLN A 195 13.99 17.04 19.66
CA GLN A 195 14.36 15.98 18.72
C GLN A 195 13.41 14.81 18.99
N PHE A 196 12.55 14.51 18.01
CA PHE A 196 11.59 13.42 18.14
C PHE A 196 12.37 12.12 18.32
N GLU A 197 12.28 11.51 19.50
CA GLU A 197 12.82 10.17 19.80
C GLU A 197 11.95 9.10 19.13
N GLY A 198 11.82 9.19 17.80
CA GLY A 198 11.10 8.23 16.99
C GLY A 198 11.88 6.92 16.84
N PRO A 199 11.25 5.89 16.24
CA PRO A 199 11.97 4.70 15.83
C PRO A 199 13.16 5.07 14.92
N PRO A 200 14.30 4.38 15.02
CA PRO A 200 15.46 4.65 14.18
C PRO A 200 15.15 4.75 12.68
N CYS A 201 14.18 3.98 12.16
CA CYS A 201 13.78 4.05 10.76
C CYS A 201 13.08 5.35 10.32
N GLY A 202 12.77 6.25 11.25
CA GLY A 202 12.14 7.54 10.99
C GLY A 202 10.64 7.46 10.70
N ILE A 203 10.03 6.27 10.79
CA ILE A 203 8.61 6.07 10.50
C ILE A 203 7.81 6.06 11.79
N VAL A 204 6.77 6.87 11.86
CA VAL A 204 5.84 6.90 13.00
C VAL A 204 4.96 5.64 12.97
N PRO A 205 4.97 4.80 14.03
CA PRO A 205 4.16 3.59 14.08
C PRO A 205 2.66 3.92 14.05
N HIS A 206 1.92 3.27 13.18
CA HIS A 206 0.49 3.49 12.99
C HIS A 206 -0.26 2.18 12.82
N HIS A 207 -1.57 2.24 13.01
CA HIS A 207 -2.40 1.05 12.94
C HIS A 207 -2.43 0.44 11.53
N GLY A 208 -2.03 -0.82 11.43
CA GLY A 208 -1.98 -1.60 10.20
C GLY A 208 -0.68 -1.45 9.41
N ILE A 209 0.39 -0.90 9.98
CA ILE A 209 1.68 -0.81 9.29
C ILE A 209 2.25 -2.20 8.96
N CYS A 210 2.06 -3.19 9.84
CA CYS A 210 2.57 -4.54 9.58
C CYS A 210 1.85 -5.22 8.40
N MET A 211 0.65 -4.76 8.04
CA MET A 211 -0.10 -5.28 6.89
C MET A 211 0.57 -4.95 5.56
N PHE A 212 1.49 -4.00 5.49
CA PHE A 212 2.32 -3.84 4.28
C PHE A 212 3.33 -4.99 4.10
N ALA A 213 3.78 -5.62 5.19
CA ALA A 213 4.74 -6.73 5.14
C ALA A 213 4.05 -8.10 5.00
N ALA A 214 2.84 -8.26 5.55
CA ALA A 214 2.15 -9.56 5.60
C ALA A 214 2.00 -10.28 4.25
N PRO A 215 1.69 -9.62 3.12
CA PRO A 215 1.58 -10.31 1.82
C PRO A 215 2.91 -10.88 1.32
N PHE A 216 4.05 -10.32 1.75
CA PHE A 216 5.37 -10.82 1.38
C PHE A 216 5.67 -12.18 2.03
N CYS A 217 4.98 -12.55 3.11
CA CYS A 217 5.11 -13.87 3.74
C CYS A 217 4.70 -15.01 2.79
N TYR A 218 3.82 -14.75 1.81
CA TYR A 218 3.48 -15.71 0.76
C TYR A 218 4.52 -15.81 -0.37
N LEU A 219 5.50 -14.89 -0.42
CA LEU A 219 6.50 -14.82 -1.48
C LEU A 219 7.86 -15.37 -1.07
N TYR A 220 8.15 -15.44 0.24
CA TYR A 220 9.47 -15.72 0.75
C TYR A 220 9.43 -16.63 1.98
N ASP A 221 10.22 -17.71 1.93
CA ASP A 221 10.37 -18.64 3.05
C ASP A 221 11.35 -18.13 4.12
N THR A 222 12.17 -17.12 3.80
CA THR A 222 13.21 -16.60 4.69
C THR A 222 12.95 -15.14 5.07
N PRO A 223 12.99 -14.78 6.36
CA PRO A 223 12.76 -13.40 6.82
C PRO A 223 13.69 -12.36 6.19
N VAL A 224 14.96 -12.71 5.92
CA VAL A 224 15.93 -11.76 5.32
C VAL A 224 15.53 -11.32 3.91
N LYS A 225 15.15 -12.26 3.02
CA LYS A 225 14.71 -11.94 1.66
C LYS A 225 13.40 -11.16 1.66
N LEU A 226 12.48 -11.55 2.55
CA LEU A 226 11.22 -10.85 2.78
C LEU A 226 11.50 -9.40 3.18
N TYR A 227 12.33 -9.21 4.21
CA TYR A 227 12.65 -7.91 4.78
C TYR A 227 13.20 -6.94 3.73
N PHE A 228 14.24 -7.31 2.97
CA PHE A 228 14.83 -6.37 2.00
C PHE A 228 13.89 -6.06 0.83
N THR A 229 13.06 -7.00 0.41
CA THR A 229 12.06 -6.76 -0.65
C THR A 229 10.93 -5.86 -0.12
N PHE A 230 10.41 -6.14 1.08
CA PHE A 230 9.42 -5.30 1.74
C PHE A 230 9.96 -3.89 1.98
N ARG A 231 11.17 -3.75 2.52
CA ARG A 231 11.85 -2.46 2.74
C ARG A 231 11.92 -1.64 1.45
N ALA A 232 12.40 -2.25 0.36
CA ALA A 232 12.49 -1.57 -0.93
C ALA A 232 11.11 -1.14 -1.47
N PHE A 233 10.11 -2.02 -1.34
CA PHE A 233 8.73 -1.70 -1.73
C PHE A 233 8.13 -0.56 -0.89
N TYR A 234 8.35 -0.58 0.43
CA TYR A 234 7.87 0.44 1.35
C TYR A 234 8.47 1.81 1.03
N ILE A 235 9.79 1.86 0.84
CA ILE A 235 10.54 3.07 0.50
C ILE A 235 10.08 3.61 -0.86
N ARG A 236 9.81 2.77 -1.85
CA ARG A 236 9.37 3.25 -3.17
C ARG A 236 7.91 3.71 -3.19
N TYR A 237 7.04 3.06 -2.39
CA TYR A 237 5.59 3.21 -2.53
C TYR A 237 4.86 3.51 -1.22
N CYS A 238 4.91 2.61 -0.23
CA CYS A 238 4.00 2.65 0.92
C CYS A 238 4.14 3.92 1.78
N HIS A 239 5.34 4.47 1.92
CA HIS A 239 5.54 5.69 2.72
C HIS A 239 4.70 6.87 2.21
N ARG A 240 4.39 6.91 0.90
CA ARG A 240 3.57 7.96 0.26
C ARG A 240 2.10 7.85 0.64
N LEU A 241 1.67 6.67 1.10
CA LEU A 241 0.30 6.40 1.53
C LEU A 241 0.04 6.81 2.98
N THR A 242 1.11 7.05 3.75
CA THR A 242 1.06 7.36 5.18
C THR A 242 1.67 8.72 5.53
N THR A 243 2.13 9.46 4.52
CA THR A 243 2.75 10.78 4.68
C THR A 243 1.99 11.82 3.87
N ILE A 244 1.71 12.97 4.49
CA ILE A 244 1.05 14.08 3.81
C ILE A 244 2.10 14.86 3.00
N ASN A 245 1.98 14.79 1.67
CA ASN A 245 2.81 15.54 0.75
C ASN A 245 2.03 15.82 -0.56
N THR A 246 2.61 16.62 -1.44
CA THR A 246 2.02 17.00 -2.74
C THR A 246 2.46 16.09 -3.89
N HIS A 247 3.06 14.93 -3.60
CA HIS A 247 3.50 14.00 -4.64
C HIS A 247 2.29 13.51 -5.46
N PRO A 248 2.37 13.40 -6.80
CA PRO A 248 1.23 12.97 -7.64
C PRO A 248 0.68 11.59 -7.29
N GLN A 249 1.50 10.73 -6.69
CA GLN A 249 1.13 9.40 -6.20
C GLN A 249 1.04 9.32 -4.66
N GLY A 250 1.04 10.45 -3.96
CA GLY A 250 0.84 10.53 -2.51
C GLY A 250 -0.62 10.35 -2.11
N ILE A 251 -0.88 10.02 -0.84
CA ILE A 251 -2.23 9.73 -0.35
C ILE A 251 -3.25 10.83 -0.68
N VAL A 252 -2.83 12.11 -0.61
CA VAL A 252 -3.69 13.26 -0.94
C VAL A 252 -4.12 13.23 -2.41
N SER A 253 -3.16 13.05 -3.31
CA SER A 253 -3.40 12.98 -4.76
C SER A 253 -4.22 11.75 -5.14
N LEU A 254 -4.00 10.62 -4.47
CA LEU A 254 -4.77 9.39 -4.69
C LEU A 254 -6.23 9.53 -4.22
N CYS A 255 -6.47 10.16 -3.08
CA CYS A 255 -7.83 10.49 -2.62
C CYS A 255 -8.52 11.46 -3.59
N LEU A 256 -7.82 12.50 -4.06
CA LEU A 256 -8.35 13.43 -5.06
C LEU A 256 -8.65 12.74 -6.40
N LEU A 257 -7.78 11.84 -6.85
CA LEU A 257 -7.99 11.04 -8.06
C LEU A 257 -9.25 10.17 -7.93
N TYR A 258 -9.37 9.44 -6.82
CA TYR A 258 -10.56 8.66 -6.50
C TYR A 258 -11.82 9.54 -6.54
N GLU A 259 -11.79 10.69 -5.88
CA GLU A 259 -12.92 11.59 -5.78
C GLU A 259 -13.36 12.12 -7.15
N LYS A 260 -12.42 12.60 -7.97
CA LYS A 260 -12.74 13.14 -9.30
C LYS A 260 -13.29 12.07 -10.24
N LEU A 261 -12.74 10.85 -10.20
CA LEU A 261 -13.24 9.74 -11.00
C LEU A 261 -14.67 9.37 -10.58
N LEU A 262 -14.92 9.28 -9.27
CA LEU A 262 -16.24 8.97 -8.73
C LEU A 262 -17.25 10.07 -9.06
N GLN A 263 -16.88 11.34 -8.90
CA GLN A 263 -17.72 12.48 -9.26
C GLN A 263 -18.09 12.49 -10.74
N THR A 264 -17.15 12.13 -11.61
CA THR A 264 -17.36 12.17 -13.06
C THR A 264 -18.20 11.01 -13.56
N HIS A 265 -17.98 9.81 -13.02
CA HIS A 265 -18.55 8.57 -13.59
C HIS A 265 -19.68 7.95 -12.74
N GLU A 266 -19.69 8.19 -11.44
CA GLU A 266 -20.69 7.66 -10.50
C GLU A 266 -21.09 8.69 -9.43
N PRO A 267 -21.59 9.88 -9.80
CA PRO A 267 -21.85 10.97 -8.85
C PRO A 267 -22.87 10.62 -7.75
N GLN A 268 -23.65 9.56 -7.93
CA GLN A 268 -24.61 9.04 -6.96
C GLN A 268 -23.95 8.31 -5.78
N LEU A 269 -22.70 7.86 -5.91
CA LEU A 269 -21.99 7.02 -4.93
C LEU A 269 -21.00 7.81 -4.06
N TRP A 270 -21.40 8.96 -3.51
CA TRP A 270 -20.51 9.76 -2.67
C TRP A 270 -20.20 9.08 -1.32
N ILE A 271 -19.10 8.30 -1.26
CA ILE A 271 -18.77 7.41 -0.13
C ILE A 271 -17.34 7.65 0.39
N ARG A 272 -17.19 7.77 1.72
CA ARG A 272 -15.92 8.02 2.44
C ARG A 272 -15.16 6.76 2.87
N VAL A 273 -15.80 5.59 2.82
CA VAL A 273 -15.35 4.35 3.45
C VAL A 273 -14.05 3.79 2.84
N VAL A 274 -13.67 4.22 1.63
CA VAL A 274 -12.54 3.64 0.88
C VAL A 274 -11.16 4.13 1.34
N PHE A 275 -11.06 5.15 2.20
CA PHE A 275 -9.76 5.69 2.62
C PHE A 275 -8.84 4.62 3.20
N LYS A 276 -9.39 3.70 4.01
CA LYS A 276 -8.64 2.57 4.58
C LYS A 276 -8.06 1.63 3.52
N TRP A 277 -8.71 1.52 2.35
CA TRP A 277 -8.19 0.74 1.24
C TRP A 277 -6.99 1.43 0.61
N LEU A 278 -7.10 2.73 0.34
CA LEU A 278 -6.00 3.50 -0.27
C LEU A 278 -4.79 3.58 0.65
N MET A 279 -5.00 3.93 1.92
CA MET A 279 -3.92 4.04 2.90
C MET A 279 -3.16 2.71 3.07
N ARG A 280 -3.85 1.56 3.07
CA ARG A 280 -3.22 0.23 3.20
C ARG A 280 -2.90 -0.45 1.87
N ALA A 281 -3.02 0.25 0.73
CA ALA A 281 -2.89 -0.33 -0.61
C ALA A 281 -3.69 -1.65 -0.78
N PHE A 282 -4.90 -1.69 -0.22
CA PHE A 282 -5.82 -2.84 -0.12
C PHE A 282 -5.35 -4.03 0.74
N SER A 283 -4.22 -3.92 1.44
CA SER A 283 -3.80 -4.97 2.37
C SER A 283 -4.75 -5.10 3.56
N GLY A 284 -5.07 -6.35 3.92
CA GLY A 284 -6.11 -6.70 4.90
C GLY A 284 -7.54 -6.44 4.44
N HIS A 285 -7.76 -6.19 3.14
CA HIS A 285 -9.10 -6.01 2.56
C HIS A 285 -9.33 -6.94 1.37
N LEU A 286 -8.33 -7.09 0.49
CA LEU A 286 -8.38 -8.07 -0.60
C LEU A 286 -7.79 -9.42 -0.15
N PRO A 287 -8.29 -10.55 -0.70
CA PRO A 287 -7.62 -11.84 -0.58
C PRO A 287 -6.16 -11.76 -1.03
N PRO A 288 -5.21 -12.46 -0.38
CA PRO A 288 -3.78 -12.32 -0.66
C PRO A 288 -3.42 -12.46 -2.13
N GLN A 289 -4.01 -13.45 -2.82
CA GLN A 289 -3.76 -13.66 -4.25
C GLN A 289 -4.20 -12.47 -5.12
N GLN A 290 -5.30 -11.79 -4.76
CA GLN A 290 -5.80 -10.62 -5.49
C GLN A 290 -4.96 -9.38 -5.18
N LEU A 291 -4.52 -9.26 -3.93
CA LEU A 291 -3.61 -8.20 -3.51
C LEU A 291 -2.24 -8.29 -4.19
N LEU A 292 -1.67 -9.49 -4.30
CA LEU A 292 -0.40 -9.71 -5.01
C LEU A 292 -0.51 -9.37 -6.50
N ILE A 293 -1.68 -9.61 -7.12
CA ILE A 293 -1.96 -9.15 -8.49
C ILE A 293 -1.97 -7.62 -8.55
N LEU A 294 -2.64 -6.96 -7.62
CA LEU A 294 -2.66 -5.49 -7.57
C LEU A 294 -1.23 -4.93 -7.42
N TRP A 295 -0.40 -5.54 -6.58
CA TRP A 295 0.98 -5.09 -6.37
C TRP A 295 1.93 -5.49 -7.52
N ASP A 296 1.65 -6.55 -8.27
CA ASP A 296 2.28 -6.81 -9.58
C ASP A 296 2.04 -5.58 -10.49
N LEU A 297 0.83 -5.03 -10.52
CA LEU A 297 0.51 -3.85 -11.34
C LEU A 297 1.20 -2.58 -10.82
N VAL A 298 1.24 -2.36 -9.50
CA VAL A 298 1.96 -1.24 -8.90
C VAL A 298 3.43 -1.27 -9.33
N LEU A 299 4.09 -2.43 -9.22
CA LEU A 299 5.48 -2.59 -9.63
C LEU A 299 5.67 -2.47 -11.15
N GLY A 300 4.79 -3.11 -11.93
CA GLY A 300 4.89 -3.15 -13.38
C GLY A 300 4.72 -1.79 -14.03
N PHE A 301 3.79 -0.98 -13.53
CA PHE A 301 3.52 0.36 -14.03
C PHE A 301 4.27 1.47 -13.27
N ASP A 302 4.91 1.13 -12.13
CA ASP A 302 5.53 2.10 -11.23
C ASP A 302 4.55 3.19 -10.79
N SER A 303 3.31 2.78 -10.50
CA SER A 303 2.21 3.70 -10.21
C SER A 303 1.26 3.18 -9.12
N LEU A 304 0.98 4.03 -8.14
CA LEU A 304 -0.06 3.83 -7.12
C LEU A 304 -1.46 4.29 -7.57
N GLU A 305 -1.60 4.95 -8.72
CA GLU A 305 -2.89 5.45 -9.20
C GLU A 305 -3.90 4.32 -9.49
N ILE A 306 -3.40 3.11 -9.73
CA ILE A 306 -4.22 1.90 -9.89
C ILE A 306 -5.05 1.60 -8.64
N LEU A 307 -4.62 2.05 -7.46
CA LEU A 307 -5.36 1.89 -6.20
C LEU A 307 -6.65 2.71 -6.21
N SER A 308 -6.57 3.98 -6.60
CA SER A 308 -7.75 4.86 -6.72
C SER A 308 -8.70 4.38 -7.81
N LEU A 309 -8.16 3.95 -8.94
CA LEU A 309 -8.95 3.38 -10.03
C LEU A 309 -9.71 2.12 -9.57
N LEU A 310 -9.03 1.18 -8.91
CA LEU A 310 -9.67 -0.03 -8.39
C LEU A 310 -10.76 0.30 -7.36
N ALA A 311 -10.53 1.28 -6.47
CA ALA A 311 -11.54 1.69 -5.49
C ALA A 311 -12.84 2.15 -6.16
N VAL A 312 -12.76 2.99 -7.21
CA VAL A 312 -13.93 3.44 -7.97
C VAL A 312 -14.61 2.25 -8.66
N ILE A 313 -13.83 1.36 -9.29
CA ILE A 313 -14.38 0.18 -9.98
C ILE A 313 -15.15 -0.74 -9.02
N ILE A 314 -14.64 -0.95 -7.81
CA ILE A 314 -15.34 -1.75 -6.79
C ILE A 314 -16.65 -1.09 -6.38
N LEU A 315 -16.68 0.25 -6.20
CA LEU A 315 -17.91 0.97 -5.89
C LEU A 315 -18.93 0.89 -7.04
N SER A 316 -18.50 1.11 -8.28
CA SER A 316 -19.35 0.91 -9.47
C SER A 316 -19.90 -0.51 -9.54
N PHE A 317 -19.06 -1.52 -9.26
CA PHE A 317 -19.46 -2.92 -9.27
C PHE A 317 -20.50 -3.25 -8.19
N ARG A 318 -20.45 -2.57 -7.03
CA ARG A 318 -21.38 -2.74 -5.92
C ARG A 318 -22.54 -1.72 -5.94
N LYS A 319 -22.66 -0.91 -6.99
CA LYS A 319 -23.59 0.24 -7.06
C LYS A 319 -25.02 -0.12 -6.68
N GLU A 320 -25.58 -1.17 -7.27
CA GLU A 320 -26.99 -1.53 -7.00
C GLU A 320 -27.22 -1.87 -5.52
N SER A 321 -26.31 -2.60 -4.88
CA SER A 321 -26.38 -2.90 -3.45
C SER A 321 -26.20 -1.66 -2.59
N LEU A 322 -25.30 -0.75 -2.98
CA LEU A 322 -25.05 0.51 -2.27
C LEU A 322 -26.26 1.46 -2.34
N MET A 323 -26.95 1.50 -3.48
CA MET A 323 -28.14 2.34 -3.66
C MET A 323 -29.37 1.83 -2.89
N GLN A 324 -29.32 0.59 -2.37
CA GLN A 324 -30.38 -0.01 -1.57
C GLN A 324 -30.22 0.23 -0.07
N VAL A 325 -29.08 0.79 0.37
CA VAL A 325 -28.78 1.02 1.79
C VAL A 325 -28.73 2.51 2.11
N SER A 326 -29.29 2.89 3.26
CA SER A 326 -29.43 4.30 3.67
C SER A 326 -28.53 4.71 4.84
N TYR A 327 -27.91 3.75 5.52
CA TYR A 327 -27.11 3.97 6.72
C TYR A 327 -25.64 3.64 6.49
N ILE A 328 -24.75 4.39 7.15
CA ILE A 328 -23.31 4.24 6.98
C ILE A 328 -22.82 2.85 7.40
N GLU A 329 -23.39 2.25 8.45
CA GLU A 329 -23.02 0.90 8.90
C GLU A 329 -23.35 -0.14 7.83
N ASN A 330 -24.46 0.04 7.11
CA ASN A 330 -24.85 -0.85 6.02
C ASN A 330 -23.96 -0.68 4.79
N ILE A 331 -23.53 0.55 4.50
CA ILE A 331 -22.53 0.80 3.44
C ILE A 331 -21.21 0.11 3.82
N GLU A 332 -20.75 0.27 5.06
CA GLU A 332 -19.54 -0.42 5.53
C GLU A 332 -19.69 -1.95 5.43
N ALA A 333 -20.85 -2.50 5.77
CA ALA A 333 -21.12 -3.93 5.64
C ALA A 333 -21.08 -4.43 4.18
N VAL A 334 -21.69 -3.70 3.24
CA VAL A 334 -21.65 -4.02 1.80
C VAL A 334 -20.22 -3.99 1.26
N LEU A 335 -19.37 -3.11 1.81
CA LEU A 335 -17.99 -2.91 1.38
C LEU A 335 -16.95 -3.69 2.21
N ALA A 336 -17.35 -4.31 3.32
CA ALA A 336 -16.43 -5.03 4.20
C ALA A 336 -15.83 -6.27 3.54
N ASP A 337 -16.63 -6.98 2.74
CA ASP A 337 -16.21 -8.22 2.10
C ASP A 337 -15.87 -8.00 0.60
N LEU A 338 -14.56 -8.06 0.32
CA LEU A 338 -14.00 -8.03 -1.03
C LEU A 338 -13.53 -9.40 -1.52
N SER A 339 -13.91 -10.51 -0.86
CA SER A 339 -13.49 -11.87 -1.22
C SER A 339 -13.88 -12.28 -2.65
N SER A 340 -14.99 -11.74 -3.15
CA SER A 340 -15.48 -11.99 -4.51
C SER A 340 -14.76 -11.17 -5.60
N ILE A 341 -14.01 -10.14 -5.23
CA ILE A 341 -13.36 -9.22 -6.16
C ILE A 341 -12.24 -9.95 -6.90
N LYS A 342 -12.31 -9.94 -8.23
CA LYS A 342 -11.22 -10.36 -9.13
C LYS A 342 -10.58 -9.12 -9.73
N VAL A 343 -9.43 -8.73 -9.18
CA VAL A 343 -8.78 -7.43 -9.47
C VAL A 343 -8.51 -7.25 -10.95
N LEU A 344 -7.81 -8.19 -11.58
CA LEU A 344 -7.38 -8.05 -12.96
C LEU A 344 -8.58 -8.01 -13.94
N PRO A 345 -9.55 -8.95 -13.90
CA PRO A 345 -10.72 -8.88 -14.77
C PRO A 345 -11.55 -7.60 -14.61
N LEU A 346 -11.73 -7.12 -13.37
CA LEU A 346 -12.50 -5.90 -13.11
C LEU A 346 -11.82 -4.65 -13.68
N ILE A 347 -10.49 -4.54 -13.50
CA ILE A 347 -9.72 -3.44 -14.08
C ILE A 347 -9.78 -3.48 -15.61
N GLN A 348 -9.56 -4.65 -16.22
CA GLN A 348 -9.62 -4.80 -17.68
C GLN A 348 -11.01 -4.45 -18.23
N LEU A 349 -12.09 -4.88 -17.57
CA LEU A 349 -13.46 -4.55 -17.96
C LEU A 349 -13.72 -3.04 -17.87
N ALA A 350 -13.25 -2.37 -16.82
CA ALA A 350 -13.44 -0.93 -16.66
C ALA A 350 -12.64 -0.11 -17.68
N LEU A 351 -11.42 -0.56 -18.01
CA LEU A 351 -10.55 0.12 -18.96
C LEU A 351 -10.95 -0.10 -20.42
N SER A 352 -11.68 -1.18 -20.73
CA SER A 352 -12.12 -1.53 -22.09
C SER A 352 -13.45 -0.88 -22.50
N ARG A 353 -14.25 -0.40 -21.55
CA ARG A 353 -15.47 0.36 -21.84
C ARG A 353 -15.07 1.74 -22.32
N ASP A 354 -15.61 2.19 -23.46
CA ASP A 354 -15.44 3.57 -23.95
C ASP A 354 -16.20 4.58 -23.09
#